data_AF-A0A5J9SLW4-F1
#
_entry.id   AF-A0A5J9SLW4-F1
#
_cell.length_a   1.000
_cell.length_b   1.000
_cell.length_c   1.000
_cell.angle_alpha   90.00
_cell.angle_beta   90.00
_cell.angle_gamma   90.00
#
_symmetry.space_group_name_H-M   'P 1'
#
loop_
_entity.id
_entity.type
_entity.pdbx_description
1 polymer ?
#
loop_
_entity_poly.entity_id
_entity_poly.type
_entity_poly.pdbx_seq_one_letter_code
_entity_poly.pdbx_strand_id
1 'polypeptide(L)'
;MPPSGSSSSSVAYPRWVLLARHGEFEDEDARYTGDEKTAAACFTSAGLPIRMSLLVAAPPALSCLHVHDPDGGVRNHPRVITAHGDSLLIQIR
;
A
#
# COMPACT_ATOMS: atom_id res chain seq x y z
N MET A 1 -16.36 -34.78 20.45
CA MET A 1 -16.37 -33.77 19.37
C MET A 1 -15.14 -32.91 19.52
N PRO A 2 -14.22 -32.83 18.55
CA PRO A 2 -13.13 -31.87 18.62
C PRO A 2 -13.65 -30.47 18.23
N PRO A 3 -13.07 -29.38 18.77
CA PRO A 3 -13.52 -28.04 18.48
C PRO A 3 -13.21 -27.68 17.03
N SER A 4 -14.20 -27.09 16.34
CA SER A 4 -14.06 -26.52 15.01
C SER A 4 -12.94 -25.48 15.03
N GLY A 5 -11.78 -25.83 14.48
CA GLY A 5 -10.70 -24.89 14.24
C GLY A 5 -11.24 -23.77 13.35
N SER A 6 -11.27 -22.56 13.89
CA SER A 6 -11.50 -21.36 13.09
C SER A 6 -10.40 -21.35 12.03
N SER A 7 -10.77 -21.66 10.80
CA SER A 7 -9.88 -21.58 9.65
C SER A 7 -9.56 -20.12 9.48
N SER A 8 -8.43 -19.69 10.03
CA SER A 8 -7.83 -18.41 9.70
C SER A 8 -7.59 -18.46 8.19
N SER A 9 -8.48 -17.84 7.43
CA SER A 9 -8.32 -17.72 5.99
C SER A 9 -7.08 -16.85 5.77
N SER A 10 -5.92 -17.49 5.63
CA SER A 10 -4.73 -16.82 5.16
C SER A 10 -5.10 -16.26 3.80
N VAL A 11 -5.32 -14.96 3.71
CA VAL A 11 -5.59 -14.28 2.44
C VAL A 11 -4.39 -14.60 1.56
N ALA A 12 -4.62 -15.49 0.58
CA ALA A 12 -3.59 -15.89 -0.34
C ALA A 12 -3.37 -14.71 -1.29
N TYR A 13 -2.29 -13.96 -1.08
CA TYR A 13 -1.93 -12.88 -1.98
C TYR A 13 -1.61 -13.45 -3.37
N PRO A 14 -2.06 -12.77 -4.43
CA PRO A 14 -1.71 -13.18 -5.78
C PRO A 14 -0.20 -13.04 -6.00
N ARG A 15 0.37 -13.86 -6.89
CA ARG A 15 1.81 -13.80 -7.23
C ARG A 15 2.22 -12.52 -7.96
N TRP A 16 1.25 -11.81 -8.53
CA TRP A 16 1.43 -10.57 -9.26
C TRP A 16 0.16 -9.72 -9.09
N VAL A 17 0.30 -8.41 -9.23
CA VAL A 17 -0.81 -7.45 -9.15
C VAL A 17 -0.75 -6.48 -10.32
N LEU A 18 -1.90 -5.94 -10.72
CA LEU A 18 -1.94 -4.75 -11.57
C LEU A 18 -1.92 -3.53 -10.65
N LEU A 19 -0.86 -2.73 -10.71
CA LEU A 19 -0.71 -1.56 -9.84
C LEU A 19 -1.22 -0.30 -10.54
N ALA A 20 -2.06 0.48 -9.85
CA ALA A 20 -2.46 1.81 -10.29
C ALA A 20 -1.23 2.73 -10.41
N ARG A 21 -1.18 3.55 -11.47
CA ARG A 21 -0.04 4.46 -11.71
C ARG A 21 0.07 5.56 -10.65
N HIS A 22 -1.06 5.99 -10.12
CA HIS A 22 -1.17 6.97 -9.07
C HIS A 22 -1.74 6.27 -7.83
N GLY A 23 -1.12 6.51 -6.68
CA GLY A 23 -1.66 6.05 -5.41
C GLY A 23 -2.54 7.11 -4.76
N GLU A 24 -3.16 6.70 -3.67
CA GLU A 24 -4.08 7.51 -2.88
C GLU A 24 -3.37 8.07 -1.64
N PHE A 25 -3.87 9.20 -1.17
CA PHE A 25 -3.47 9.80 0.11
C PHE A 25 -4.60 9.56 1.11
N GLU A 26 -4.25 9.06 2.29
CA GLU A 26 -5.20 8.93 3.40
C GLU A 26 -5.13 10.27 4.14
N ASP A 27 -6.16 11.09 4.01
CA ASP A 27 -6.48 12.03 5.07
C ASP A 27 -6.94 11.21 6.29
N GLU A 28 -6.72 11.67 7.53
CA GLU A 28 -7.06 10.89 8.74
C GLU A 28 -8.55 10.47 8.80
N ASP A 29 -9.41 11.11 7.99
CA ASP A 29 -10.85 10.83 7.84
C ASP A 29 -11.21 9.85 6.69
N ALA A 30 -10.24 9.35 5.93
CA ALA A 30 -10.51 8.48 4.77
C ALA A 30 -10.77 7.02 5.19
N ARG A 31 -11.96 6.50 4.87
CA ARG A 31 -12.40 5.12 5.18
C ARG A 31 -11.67 4.00 4.41
N TYR A 32 -10.60 4.32 3.69
CA TYR A 32 -9.84 3.39 2.88
C TYR A 32 -8.44 3.31 3.45
N THR A 33 -8.24 2.42 4.41
CA THR A 33 -6.94 2.05 4.93
C THR A 33 -6.31 0.97 4.05
N GLY A 34 -5.11 1.23 3.52
CA GLY A 34 -4.35 0.17 2.83
C GLY A 34 -4.09 -1.05 3.73
N ASP A 35 -3.78 -2.22 3.16
CA ASP A 35 -3.62 -3.45 3.95
C ASP A 35 -2.44 -3.35 4.93
N GLU A 36 -2.72 -3.41 6.23
CA GLU A 36 -1.72 -3.32 7.30
C GLU A 36 -0.60 -4.35 7.15
N LYS A 37 -0.88 -5.53 6.58
CA LYS A 37 0.12 -6.58 6.37
C LYS A 37 1.13 -6.23 5.27
N THR A 38 0.79 -5.29 4.41
CA THR A 38 1.69 -4.74 3.38
C THR A 38 2.35 -3.44 3.81
N ALA A 39 2.07 -2.97 5.03
CA ALA A 39 2.56 -1.69 5.49
C ALA A 39 4.08 -1.72 5.76
N ALA A 40 4.76 -0.68 5.33
CA ALA A 40 6.19 -0.48 5.54
C ALA A 40 6.46 0.95 6.01
N ALA A 41 7.32 1.10 7.02
CA ALA A 41 7.90 2.39 7.39
C ALA A 41 9.01 2.74 6.39
N CYS A 42 8.99 3.96 5.88
CA CYS A 42 9.89 4.43 4.83
C CYS A 42 10.30 5.89 5.10
N PHE A 43 11.23 6.39 4.30
CA PHE A 43 11.66 7.78 4.33
C PHE A 43 11.62 8.37 2.94
N THR A 44 11.21 9.63 2.82
CA THR A 44 11.38 10.39 1.57
C THR A 44 12.87 10.66 1.32
N SER A 45 13.22 11.11 0.11
CA SER A 45 14.59 11.55 -0.19
C SER A 45 15.06 12.76 0.65
N ALA A 46 14.13 13.49 1.27
CA ALA A 46 14.42 14.56 2.21
C ALA A 46 14.58 14.07 3.67
N GLY A 47 14.43 12.76 3.91
CA GLY A 47 14.52 12.15 5.24
C GLY A 47 13.24 12.25 6.07
N LEU A 48 12.10 12.63 5.48
CA LEU A 48 10.83 12.68 6.19
C LEU A 48 10.25 11.27 6.38
N PRO A 49 9.85 10.89 7.60
CA PRO A 49 9.26 9.59 7.87
C PRO A 49 7.88 9.50 7.20
N ILE A 50 7.62 8.40 6.51
CA ILE A 50 6.33 8.09 5.90
C ILE A 50 6.00 6.61 6.14
N ARG A 51 4.72 6.26 6.04
CA ARG A 51 4.27 4.87 6.01
C ARG A 51 3.63 4.61 4.66
N MET A 52 4.03 3.54 3.99
CA MET A 52 3.38 3.09 2.75
C MET A 52 2.64 1.79 3.00
N SER A 53 1.52 1.59 2.30
CA SER A 53 0.81 0.31 2.26
C SER A 53 0.24 0.08 0.86
N LEU A 54 -0.22 -1.13 0.60
CA LEU A 54 -0.82 -1.53 -0.67
C LEU A 54 -2.21 -2.07 -0.39
N LEU A 55 -3.22 -1.49 -1.03
CA LEU A 55 -4.52 -2.13 -1.16
C LEU A 55 -4.42 -3.20 -2.24
N VAL A 56 -4.36 -4.47 -1.84
CA VAL A 56 -4.18 -5.59 -2.77
C VAL A 56 -5.53 -6.04 -3.32
N ALA A 57 -5.69 -5.98 -4.64
CA ALA A 57 -6.81 -6.55 -5.37
C ALA A 57 -6.34 -7.71 -6.26
N ALA A 58 -7.19 -8.72 -6.43
CA ALA A 58 -6.93 -9.79 -7.38
C ALA A 58 -7.07 -9.27 -8.83
N PRO A 59 -6.09 -9.54 -9.72
CA PRO A 59 -6.23 -9.18 -11.14
C PRO A 59 -7.52 -9.74 -11.77
N PRO A 60 -8.20 -9.00 -12.66
CA PRO A 60 -7.75 -7.79 -13.36
C PRO A 60 -7.98 -6.47 -12.61
N ALA A 61 -8.50 -6.50 -11.38
CA ALA A 61 -8.69 -5.29 -10.59
C ALA A 61 -7.35 -4.62 -10.26
N LEU A 62 -7.37 -3.28 -10.14
CA LEU A 62 -6.20 -2.50 -9.78
C LEU A 62 -5.96 -2.56 -8.27
N SER A 63 -4.73 -2.86 -7.90
CA SER A 63 -4.19 -2.58 -6.57
C SER A 63 -3.73 -1.13 -6.49
N CYS A 64 -3.86 -0.50 -5.33
CA CYS A 64 -3.54 0.91 -5.12
C CYS A 64 -2.48 1.08 -4.04
N LEU A 65 -1.49 1.95 -4.29
CA LEU A 65 -0.51 2.33 -3.29
C LEU A 65 -1.09 3.42 -2.39
N HIS A 66 -0.88 3.27 -1.09
CA HIS A 66 -1.25 4.26 -0.09
C HIS A 66 -0.02 4.88 0.53
N VAL A 67 -0.04 6.20 0.71
CA VAL A 67 0.94 6.92 1.52
C VAL A 67 0.23 7.56 2.70
N HIS A 68 0.70 7.21 3.89
CA HIS A 68 0.32 7.81 5.15
C HIS A 68 1.49 8.66 5.64
N ASP A 69 1.26 9.96 5.74
CA ASP A 69 2.22 10.93 6.24
C ASP A 69 1.68 11.57 7.53
N PRO A 70 2.17 11.17 8.71
CA PRO A 70 1.67 11.70 9.98
C PRO A 70 1.96 13.21 10.16
N ASP A 71 2.95 13.76 9.46
CA ASP A 71 3.36 15.16 9.62
C ASP A 71 2.71 16.08 8.57
N GLY A 72 1.93 15.53 7.63
CA GLY A 72 1.20 16.31 6.61
C GLY A 72 2.08 17.09 5.63
N GLY A 73 3.34 16.68 5.47
CA GLY A 73 4.33 17.29 4.58
C GLY A 73 4.19 16.87 3.11
N VAL A 74 3.62 15.70 2.85
CA VAL A 74 3.37 15.12 1.53
C VAL A 74 2.03 15.62 1.01
N ARG A 75 2.05 16.38 -0.08
CA ARG A 75 0.84 17.05 -0.61
C ARG A 75 0.33 16.47 -1.93
N ASN A 76 1.09 15.58 -2.55
CA ASN A 76 0.76 15.04 -3.87
C ASN A 76 0.57 13.53 -3.86
N HIS A 77 -0.31 13.06 -4.74
CA HIS A 77 -0.50 11.64 -5.00
C HIS A 77 0.83 10.96 -5.38
N PRO A 78 1.22 9.88 -4.68
CA PRO A 78 2.41 9.13 -5.03
C PRO A 78 2.27 8.60 -6.46
N ARG A 79 3.33 8.73 -7.26
CA ARG A 79 3.33 8.31 -8.65
C ARG A 79 4.38 7.25 -8.87
N VAL A 80 3.95 6.10 -9.39
CA VAL A 80 4.87 5.03 -9.81
C VAL A 80 5.61 5.48 -11.06
N ILE A 81 6.94 5.52 -10.98
CA ILE A 81 7.82 5.91 -12.08
C ILE A 81 8.30 4.68 -12.84
N THR A 82 8.73 3.63 -12.10
CA THR A 82 9.17 2.36 -12.69
C THR A 82 8.97 1.22 -11.70
N ALA A 83 8.89 0.01 -12.23
CA ALA A 83 8.81 -1.25 -11.48
C ALA A 83 9.85 -2.22 -12.04
N HIS A 84 10.58 -2.90 -11.16
CA HIS A 84 11.55 -3.92 -11.55
C HIS A 84 11.58 -5.05 -10.52
N GLY A 85 11.18 -6.25 -10.92
CA GLY A 85 11.15 -7.42 -10.03
C GLY A 85 10.25 -7.20 -8.82
N ASP A 86 10.87 -7.03 -7.65
CA ASP A 86 10.25 -6.79 -6.35
C ASP A 86 10.28 -5.32 -5.90
N SER A 87 10.81 -4.44 -6.75
CA SER A 87 11.12 -3.05 -6.40
C SER A 87 10.29 -2.05 -7.20
N LEU A 88 9.86 -0.96 -6.54
CA LEU A 88 9.14 0.14 -7.15
C LEU A 88 9.88 1.46 -6.89
N LEU A 89 9.99 2.30 -7.92
CA LEU A 89 10.40 3.69 -7.75
C LEU A 89 9.16 4.57 -7.74
N ILE A 90 8.96 5.29 -6.64
CA ILE A 90 7.79 6.13 -6.42
C ILE A 90 8.27 7.57 -6.25
N GLN A 91 7.61 8.49 -6.95
CA GLN A 91 7.79 9.92 -6.77
C GLN A 91 6.73 10.44 -5.81
N ILE A 92 7.19 11.13 -4.78
CA ILE A 92 6.39 11.84 -3.78
C ILE A 92 6.86 13.30 -3.83
N ARG A 93 5.92 14.26 -3.82
CA ARG A 93 6.20 15.69 -3.92
C ARG A 93 5.49 16.47 -2.83
#